data_AF-A0A369TCY9-F1
#
_entry.id   AF-A0A369TCY9-F1
#
_cell.length_a   1.000
_cell.length_b   1.000
_cell.length_c   1.000
_cell.angle_alpha   90.00
_cell.angle_beta   90.00
_cell.angle_gamma   90.00
#
_symmetry.space_group_name_H-M   'P 1'
#
loop_
_entity.id
_entity.type
_entity.pdbx_description
1 polymer ?
#
loop_
_entity_poly.entity_id
_entity_poly.type
_entity_poly.pdbx_seq_one_letter_code
_entity_poly.pdbx_strand_id
1 'polypeptide(L)'
;MEVPRRDVNAAVGDLDPAFRVRCAHLPYIAGTTDARVNGIASPLINVLTIHVCAVHVLAAAHLSAMGSRKPTATKERAMWGQPRRGPWTSLLFAALLATSGQAGAADSKAFVEGECAQCHTLEKPAEFTVERMLNREAPDLYYAGNKFRREWLVEWLQEPKRIRPAGTYFGQNVVMGDERDIVPDDKLEPHPAYSAEEAEKAAEYLMTLRPYDDLIAEASYQEKPVSGMMGKMNFGKFKGCDACHQPTPGTGGLSGPEVHTAFARATPEFLFSFIKNPQAWEPRTFMPNPGLNDGEVNKLVNYLRFLSEE
;
A
#
# COMPACT_ATOMS: atom_id res chain seq x y z
N MET A 1 -23.78 -37.14 33.87
CA MET A 1 -22.32 -37.22 34.08
C MET A 1 -21.75 -35.89 33.62
N GLU A 2 -21.62 -34.96 34.55
CA GLU A 2 -21.11 -33.61 34.32
C GLU A 2 -19.60 -33.57 34.59
N VAL A 3 -18.87 -32.89 33.71
CA VAL A 3 -17.43 -32.63 33.84
C VAL A 3 -17.27 -31.22 34.43
N PRO A 4 -16.59 -31.02 35.56
CA PRO A 4 -16.46 -29.70 36.17
C PRO A 4 -15.44 -28.83 35.42
N ARG A 5 -15.82 -27.58 35.15
CA ARG A 5 -14.96 -26.52 34.61
C ARG A 5 -13.99 -26.05 35.70
N ARG A 6 -12.69 -25.99 35.39
CA ARG A 6 -11.68 -25.34 36.22
C ARG A 6 -11.81 -23.83 36.07
N ASP A 7 -12.01 -23.17 37.20
CA ASP A 7 -12.04 -21.71 37.34
C ASP A 7 -10.59 -21.19 37.35
N VAL A 8 -10.24 -20.33 36.39
CA VAL A 8 -8.87 -19.79 36.19
C VAL A 8 -8.64 -18.45 36.91
N ASN A 9 -9.56 -18.01 37.76
CA ASN A 9 -9.44 -16.75 38.52
C ASN A 9 -9.07 -16.91 40.00
N ALA A 10 -8.55 -18.06 40.41
CA ALA A 10 -8.04 -18.28 41.77
C ALA A 10 -6.51 -18.43 41.78
N ALA A 11 -5.79 -17.36 41.41
CA ALA A 11 -4.36 -17.20 41.68
C ALA A 11 -3.92 -15.73 41.47
N VAL A 12 -4.59 -14.78 42.10
CA VAL A 12 -4.10 -13.40 42.19
C VAL A 12 -4.36 -12.89 43.60
N GLY A 13 -3.51 -13.31 44.53
CA GLY A 13 -3.49 -12.88 45.92
C GLY A 13 -2.13 -13.24 46.50
N ASP A 14 -1.48 -12.23 47.08
CA ASP A 14 -0.18 -12.28 47.76
C ASP A 14 1.07 -12.24 46.89
N LEU A 15 1.46 -11.01 46.48
CA LEU A 15 2.88 -10.64 46.40
C LEU A 15 3.09 -9.21 46.94
N ASP A 16 4.05 -9.12 47.86
CA ASP A 16 4.49 -8.02 48.72
C ASP A 16 5.03 -6.77 47.95
N PRO A 17 4.69 -5.54 48.37
CA PRO A 17 5.08 -4.28 47.69
C PRO A 17 6.51 -3.78 47.97
N ALA A 18 7.51 -4.65 48.05
CA ALA A 18 8.89 -4.26 48.32
C ALA A 18 9.92 -4.90 47.39
N PHE A 19 9.88 -4.65 46.06
CA PHE A 19 11.09 -4.75 45.23
C PHE A 19 10.95 -3.95 43.92
N ARG A 20 11.10 -2.63 44.04
CA ARG A 20 11.32 -1.71 42.92
C ARG A 20 12.78 -1.23 42.98
N VAL A 21 13.44 -1.17 41.82
CA VAL A 21 14.63 -0.36 41.46
C VAL A 21 16.03 -1.04 41.42
N ARG A 22 16.53 -1.13 40.17
CA ARG A 22 17.93 -1.03 39.62
C ARG A 22 19.05 -1.93 40.17
N CYS A 23 19.74 -2.62 39.25
CA CYS A 23 21.10 -2.26 38.82
C CYS A 23 21.54 -3.06 37.58
N ALA A 24 22.30 -2.39 36.72
CA ALA A 24 22.93 -2.92 35.52
C ALA A 24 24.31 -3.53 35.83
N HIS A 25 24.79 -4.31 34.85
CA HIS A 25 26.18 -4.70 34.56
C HIS A 25 26.80 -5.96 35.21
N LEU A 26 27.08 -6.90 34.28
CA LEU A 26 28.33 -7.66 34.09
C LEU A 26 28.45 -9.08 34.71
N PRO A 27 29.33 -9.94 34.13
CA PRO A 27 28.96 -11.24 33.58
C PRO A 27 29.45 -12.43 34.43
N TYR A 28 28.92 -13.61 34.17
CA TYR A 28 29.57 -14.86 34.59
C TYR A 28 29.37 -15.97 33.55
N ILE A 29 30.50 -16.49 33.06
CA ILE A 29 30.65 -17.65 32.19
C ILE A 29 31.14 -18.82 33.04
N ALA A 30 30.79 -20.04 32.60
CA ALA A 30 31.25 -21.38 33.00
C ALA A 30 30.21 -22.15 33.82
N GLY A 31 29.83 -23.38 33.48
CA GLY A 31 30.24 -24.26 32.39
C GLY A 31 29.65 -25.66 32.62
N THR A 32 29.42 -26.39 31.52
CA THR A 32 29.47 -27.87 31.31
C THR A 32 28.65 -28.77 32.26
N THR A 33 27.83 -29.74 31.83
CA THR A 33 28.19 -30.90 30.99
C THR A 33 26.97 -31.66 30.47
N ASP A 34 27.17 -32.29 29.31
CA ASP A 34 26.77 -33.64 28.90
C ASP A 34 25.67 -33.79 27.83
N ALA A 35 26.14 -33.96 26.59
CA ALA A 35 25.42 -34.46 25.43
C ALA A 35 26.28 -35.55 24.77
N ARG A 36 25.76 -36.79 24.71
CA ARG A 36 26.28 -37.88 23.85
C ARG A 36 25.61 -37.76 22.48
N VAL A 37 26.34 -37.37 21.42
CA VAL A 37 27.12 -38.18 20.45
C VAL A 37 26.27 -39.13 19.58
N ASN A 38 26.14 -38.74 18.30
CA ASN A 38 26.28 -39.52 17.05
C ASN A 38 26.13 -38.49 15.90
N GLY A 39 27.06 -38.17 15.01
CA GLY A 39 28.30 -38.82 14.60
C GLY A 39 28.27 -39.10 13.08
N ILE A 40 28.39 -38.07 12.22
CA ILE A 40 28.92 -38.20 10.84
C ILE A 40 29.68 -36.90 10.49
N ALA A 41 31.01 -37.02 10.36
CA ALA A 41 31.92 -36.05 9.75
C ALA A 41 31.96 -36.31 8.21
N SER A 42 32.37 -35.44 7.28
CA SER A 42 33.44 -34.43 7.23
C SER A 42 33.45 -33.84 5.78
N PRO A 43 34.40 -33.01 5.32
CA PRO A 43 34.48 -31.56 5.50
C PRO A 43 34.62 -30.80 4.15
N LEU A 44 34.59 -29.46 4.18
CA LEU A 44 35.51 -28.60 3.41
C LEU A 44 35.45 -27.18 3.96
N ILE A 45 36.53 -26.79 4.64
CA ILE A 45 36.86 -25.44 5.10
C ILE A 45 37.74 -24.83 4.01
N ASN A 46 37.47 -23.59 3.58
CA ASN A 46 38.53 -22.60 3.62
C ASN A 46 38.06 -21.15 3.67
N VAL A 47 38.78 -20.43 4.52
CA VAL A 47 38.66 -19.05 4.96
C VAL A 47 39.31 -18.12 3.94
N LEU A 48 38.72 -16.95 3.66
CA LEU A 48 39.54 -15.75 3.44
C LEU A 48 38.77 -14.47 3.80
N THR A 49 39.53 -13.57 4.39
CA THR A 49 39.12 -12.40 5.16
C THR A 49 39.57 -11.12 4.42
N ILE A 50 38.83 -10.01 4.64
CA ILE A 50 39.22 -8.57 4.58
C ILE A 50 39.56 -7.88 3.22
N HIS A 51 38.77 -6.85 2.85
CA HIS A 51 39.14 -5.42 2.61
C HIS A 51 38.09 -4.75 1.68
N VAL A 52 37.23 -3.84 2.18
CA VAL A 52 37.39 -2.36 2.33
C VAL A 52 37.16 -1.56 1.04
N CYS A 53 36.08 -0.76 1.10
CA CYS A 53 35.80 0.58 0.56
C CYS A 53 36.12 0.99 -0.90
N ALA A 54 35.02 1.39 -1.57
CA ALA A 54 34.77 2.67 -2.23
C ALA A 54 35.78 3.24 -3.24
N VAL A 55 35.34 3.39 -4.50
CA VAL A 55 35.79 4.47 -5.39
C VAL A 55 34.60 5.01 -6.18
N HIS A 56 34.32 6.29 -5.98
CA HIS A 56 33.48 7.15 -6.82
C HIS A 56 34.40 8.02 -7.70
N VAL A 57 33.94 8.27 -8.93
CA VAL A 57 34.24 9.43 -9.79
C VAL A 57 35.66 9.58 -10.35
N LEU A 58 35.78 9.58 -11.69
CA LEU A 58 36.40 10.69 -12.45
C LEU A 58 36.17 10.51 -13.97
N ALA A 59 35.56 11.53 -14.56
CA ALA A 59 35.45 11.73 -16.00
C ALA A 59 36.32 12.92 -16.43
N ALA A 60 36.70 12.88 -17.71
CA ALA A 60 37.25 13.94 -18.56
C ALA A 60 38.71 14.36 -18.35
N ALA A 61 39.55 14.09 -19.36
CA ALA A 61 39.99 15.08 -20.36
C ALA A 61 41.34 14.67 -20.95
N HIS A 62 41.45 14.50 -22.27
CA HIS A 62 42.68 14.81 -23.00
C HIS A 62 42.36 15.19 -24.45
N LEU A 63 42.65 16.45 -24.77
CA LEU A 63 42.67 17.02 -26.10
C LEU A 63 44.13 17.44 -26.37
N SER A 64 44.77 16.88 -27.40
CA SER A 64 45.85 17.54 -28.18
C SER A 64 46.46 16.57 -29.18
N ALA A 65 46.34 16.90 -30.47
CA ALA A 65 47.50 16.94 -31.38
C ALA A 65 47.09 17.61 -32.70
N MET A 66 47.79 18.69 -33.00
CA MET A 66 47.70 19.48 -34.22
C MET A 66 48.34 18.76 -35.40
N GLY A 67 47.74 18.89 -36.59
CA GLY A 67 48.32 18.48 -37.87
C GLY A 67 48.05 19.53 -38.95
N SER A 68 49.06 20.35 -39.24
CA SER A 68 49.05 21.43 -40.23
C SER A 68 49.21 20.90 -41.66
N ARG A 69 48.36 21.34 -42.61
CA ARG A 69 48.72 21.51 -44.02
C ARG A 69 47.99 22.73 -44.64
N LYS A 70 48.76 23.49 -45.43
CA LYS A 70 48.41 24.74 -46.13
C LYS A 70 47.60 24.49 -47.42
N PRO A 71 46.97 25.54 -48.01
CA PRO A 71 45.91 25.42 -49.00
C PRO A 71 46.42 25.54 -50.45
N THR A 72 45.64 24.99 -51.39
CA THR A 72 45.74 25.31 -52.82
C THR A 72 44.42 25.89 -53.30
N ALA A 73 44.49 27.07 -53.91
CA ALA A 73 43.38 27.80 -54.48
C ALA A 73 43.09 27.32 -55.92
N THR A 74 41.81 27.20 -56.27
CA THR A 74 41.32 27.34 -57.64
C THR A 74 39.91 27.90 -57.65
N LYS A 75 39.61 28.61 -58.75
CA LYS A 75 38.62 29.68 -58.94
C LYS A 75 37.18 29.20 -59.19
N GLU A 76 36.29 30.21 -59.29
CA GLU A 76 34.98 30.26 -60.00
C GLU A 76 33.77 29.81 -59.15
N ARG A 77 32.59 30.44 -59.15
CA ARG A 77 31.94 31.50 -59.95
C ARG A 77 30.73 32.02 -59.15
N ALA A 78 30.30 33.25 -59.40
CA ALA A 78 29.16 33.89 -58.76
C ALA A 78 27.82 33.13 -58.96
N MET A 79 27.00 33.03 -57.92
CA MET A 79 25.57 32.79 -58.03
C MET A 79 24.81 33.38 -56.83
N TRP A 80 23.60 33.83 -57.12
CA TRP A 80 22.83 34.85 -56.41
C TRP A 80 22.35 34.45 -55.01
N GLY A 81 22.19 35.46 -54.16
CA GLY A 81 21.83 35.35 -52.74
C GLY A 81 20.46 34.71 -52.48
N GLN A 82 20.46 33.76 -51.56
CA GLN A 82 19.30 33.28 -50.81
C GLN A 82 19.51 33.67 -49.35
N PRO A 83 18.49 34.19 -48.63
CA PRO A 83 18.64 34.53 -47.22
C PRO A 83 18.85 33.25 -46.41
N ARG A 84 20.03 33.13 -45.80
CA ARG A 84 20.34 32.09 -44.84
C ARG A 84 19.47 32.25 -43.61
N ARG A 85 18.40 31.45 -43.49
CA ARG A 85 17.72 31.21 -42.22
C ARG A 85 18.71 30.48 -41.31
N GLY A 86 19.23 31.20 -40.31
CA GLY A 86 20.14 30.61 -39.32
C GLY A 86 19.41 29.60 -38.43
N PRO A 87 20.10 28.55 -37.93
CA PRO A 87 19.49 27.47 -37.13
C PRO A 87 19.13 27.87 -35.69
N TRP A 88 19.08 29.16 -35.37
CA TRP A 88 19.03 29.64 -33.98
C TRP A 88 17.61 29.83 -33.44
N THR A 89 16.56 29.71 -34.26
CA THR A 89 15.16 29.94 -33.82
C THR A 89 14.44 28.69 -33.29
N SER A 90 15.05 27.50 -33.33
CA SER A 90 14.36 26.25 -32.95
C SER A 90 14.64 25.74 -31.52
N LEU A 91 15.50 26.41 -30.74
CA LEU A 91 15.87 25.95 -29.38
C LEU A 91 15.07 26.59 -28.24
N LEU A 92 14.25 27.62 -28.51
CA LEU A 92 13.49 28.33 -27.47
C LEU A 92 12.10 27.75 -27.18
N PHE A 93 11.56 26.88 -28.04
CA PHE A 93 10.22 26.28 -27.82
C PHE A 93 10.23 24.97 -27.01
N ALA A 94 11.36 24.27 -26.93
CA ALA A 94 11.45 23.01 -26.19
C ALA A 94 11.64 23.19 -24.67
N ALA A 95 12.07 24.37 -24.21
CA ALA A 95 12.35 24.63 -22.78
C ALA A 95 11.10 25.03 -21.97
N LEU A 96 10.04 25.57 -22.59
CA LEU A 96 8.83 25.99 -21.87
C LEU A 96 7.91 24.80 -21.51
N LEU A 97 7.87 23.74 -22.31
CA LEU A 97 6.96 22.60 -22.07
C LEU A 97 7.35 21.71 -20.88
N ALA A 98 8.64 21.70 -20.50
CA ALA A 98 9.12 20.91 -19.36
C ALA A 98 8.79 21.56 -18.00
N THR A 99 8.48 22.87 -17.96
CA THR A 99 8.23 23.58 -16.70
C THR A 99 6.80 23.40 -16.17
N SER A 100 5.82 23.23 -17.06
CA SER A 100 4.41 23.12 -16.67
C SER A 100 4.07 21.80 -15.96
N GLY A 101 4.66 20.68 -16.40
CA GLY A 101 4.38 19.36 -15.83
C GLY A 101 4.93 19.19 -14.41
N GLN A 102 6.12 19.74 -14.13
CA GLN A 102 6.71 19.69 -12.78
C GLN A 102 5.96 20.59 -11.79
N ALA A 103 5.43 21.72 -12.25
CA ALA A 103 4.64 22.62 -11.42
C ALA A 103 3.29 22.01 -11.03
N GLY A 104 2.61 21.31 -11.95
CA GLY A 104 1.35 20.59 -11.66
C GLY A 104 1.52 19.45 -10.65
N ALA A 105 2.59 18.66 -10.78
CA ALA A 105 2.90 17.59 -9.82
C ALA A 105 3.23 18.11 -8.41
N ALA A 106 3.86 19.28 -8.31
CA ALA A 106 4.14 19.92 -7.01
C ALA A 106 2.86 20.49 -6.38
N ASP A 107 1.98 21.09 -7.18
CA ASP A 107 0.68 21.62 -6.74
C ASP A 107 -0.24 20.52 -6.22
N SER A 108 -0.38 19.42 -6.97
CA SER A 108 -1.20 18.26 -6.57
C SER A 108 -0.69 17.60 -5.28
N LYS A 109 0.63 17.45 -5.13
CA LYS A 109 1.24 16.96 -3.89
C LYS A 109 0.93 17.87 -2.70
N ALA A 110 1.17 19.18 -2.86
CA ALA A 110 0.94 20.15 -1.79
C ALA A 110 -0.53 20.19 -1.34
N PHE A 111 -1.47 20.07 -2.30
CA PHE A 111 -2.89 19.96 -2.01
C PHE A 111 -3.21 18.74 -1.13
N VAL A 112 -2.74 17.55 -1.50
CA VAL A 112 -3.01 16.33 -0.71
C VAL A 112 -2.33 16.38 0.66
N GLU A 113 -1.12 16.94 0.76
CA GLU A 113 -0.44 17.14 2.04
C GLU A 113 -1.19 18.13 2.96
N GLY A 114 -1.81 19.18 2.41
CA GLY A 114 -2.58 20.15 3.18
C GLY A 114 -3.95 19.63 3.64
N GLU A 115 -4.69 19.00 2.72
CA GLU A 115 -6.09 18.66 2.94
C GLU A 115 -6.31 17.23 3.44
N CYS A 116 -5.44 16.28 3.12
CA CYS A 116 -5.66 14.86 3.40
C CYS A 116 -4.81 14.33 4.56
N ALA A 117 -3.59 14.86 4.75
CA ALA A 117 -2.60 14.29 5.66
C ALA A 117 -2.96 14.40 7.15
N GLN A 118 -3.96 15.22 7.50
CA GLN A 118 -4.46 15.35 8.87
C GLN A 118 -5.05 14.03 9.38
N CYS A 119 -5.71 13.27 8.51
CA CYS A 119 -6.33 11.99 8.86
C CYS A 119 -5.68 10.79 8.16
N HIS A 120 -5.18 10.98 6.93
CA HIS A 120 -4.64 9.91 6.09
C HIS A 120 -3.11 9.83 6.15
N THR A 121 -2.59 8.60 6.31
CA THR A 121 -1.16 8.35 6.17
C THR A 121 -0.77 8.28 4.69
N LEU A 122 0.06 9.24 4.23
CA LEU A 122 0.51 9.36 2.83
C LEU A 122 1.85 8.67 2.55
N GLU A 123 2.64 8.38 3.59
CA GLU A 123 3.92 7.67 3.47
C GLU A 123 3.88 6.35 4.24
N LYS A 124 4.57 5.32 3.74
CA LYS A 124 4.60 4.02 4.41
C LYS A 124 5.24 4.16 5.81
N PRO A 125 4.56 3.76 6.89
CA PRO A 125 5.15 3.76 8.22
C PRO A 125 6.37 2.83 8.28
N ALA A 126 7.40 3.25 9.03
CA ALA A 126 8.55 2.38 9.33
C ALA A 126 8.14 1.20 10.21
N GLU A 127 7.15 1.39 11.09
CA GLU A 127 6.64 0.37 12.00
C GLU A 127 5.10 0.31 12.00
N PHE A 128 4.57 -0.91 12.05
CA PHE A 128 3.13 -1.17 12.13
C PHE A 128 2.78 -1.62 13.55
N THR A 129 2.57 -0.65 14.44
CA THR A 129 2.24 -0.89 15.85
C THR A 129 0.73 -1.11 16.05
N VAL A 130 0.37 -1.81 17.13
CA VAL A 130 -1.04 -1.97 17.53
C VAL A 130 -1.65 -0.62 17.89
N GLU A 131 -0.89 0.23 18.58
CA GLU A 131 -1.33 1.58 18.95
C GLU A 131 -1.73 2.41 17.71
N ARG A 132 -0.90 2.40 16.67
CA ARG A 132 -1.22 3.06 15.40
C ARG A 132 -2.51 2.50 14.80
N MET A 133 -2.64 1.17 14.73
CA MET A 133 -3.82 0.51 14.18
C MET A 133 -5.11 0.91 14.91
N LEU A 134 -5.06 1.03 16.24
CA LEU A 134 -6.23 1.37 17.08
C LEU A 134 -6.60 2.85 17.03
N ASN A 135 -5.62 3.75 16.87
CA ASN A 135 -5.85 5.20 16.89
C ASN A 135 -5.99 5.82 15.48
N ARG A 136 -6.02 5.00 14.44
CA ARG A 136 -6.13 5.50 13.06
C ARG A 136 -7.56 5.92 12.74
N GLU A 137 -7.73 7.19 12.40
CA GLU A 137 -9.03 7.78 12.05
C GLU A 137 -9.44 7.46 10.60
N ALA A 138 -8.50 7.52 9.65
CA ALA A 138 -8.76 7.28 8.22
C ALA A 138 -7.80 6.24 7.62
N PRO A 139 -8.19 5.50 6.56
CA PRO A 139 -7.33 4.47 5.98
C PRO A 139 -6.06 5.04 5.34
N ASP A 140 -5.00 4.25 5.31
CA ASP A 140 -3.73 4.66 4.69
C ASP A 140 -3.89 4.85 3.18
N LEU A 141 -3.22 5.88 2.65
CA LEU A 141 -3.24 6.24 1.23
C LEU A 141 -1.88 6.08 0.55
N TYR A 142 -0.82 5.70 1.28
CA TYR A 142 0.54 5.52 0.72
C TYR A 142 0.63 4.45 -0.39
N TYR A 143 -0.44 3.71 -0.66
CA TYR A 143 -0.58 2.77 -1.78
C TYR A 143 -1.88 2.97 -2.58
N ALA A 144 -2.46 4.18 -2.54
CA ALA A 144 -3.70 4.51 -3.22
C ALA A 144 -3.65 4.21 -4.72
N GLY A 145 -2.53 4.52 -5.38
CA GLY A 145 -2.33 4.26 -6.80
C GLY A 145 -2.27 2.77 -7.16
N ASN A 146 -1.86 1.89 -6.24
CA ASN A 146 -1.96 0.45 -6.47
C ASN A 146 -3.41 -0.05 -6.35
N LYS A 147 -4.22 0.61 -5.51
CA LYS A 147 -5.52 0.12 -5.05
C LYS A 147 -6.70 0.58 -5.90
N PHE A 148 -6.79 1.87 -6.15
CA PHE A 148 -8.01 2.50 -6.65
C PHE A 148 -7.99 2.69 -8.16
N ARG A 149 -9.18 2.81 -8.75
CA ARG A 149 -9.37 3.34 -10.11
C ARG A 149 -9.38 4.87 -10.03
N ARG A 150 -8.67 5.54 -10.94
CA ARG A 150 -8.54 6.99 -10.94
C ARG A 150 -9.90 7.67 -11.11
N GLU A 151 -10.70 7.17 -12.04
CA GLU A 151 -12.02 7.72 -12.37
C GLU A 151 -12.94 7.66 -11.15
N TRP A 152 -12.91 6.54 -10.43
CA TRP A 152 -13.65 6.40 -9.19
C TRP A 152 -13.17 7.35 -8.09
N LEU A 153 -11.86 7.58 -7.95
CA LEU A 153 -11.34 8.54 -6.97
C LEU A 153 -11.86 9.95 -7.24
N VAL A 154 -11.84 10.38 -8.50
CA VAL A 154 -12.33 11.72 -8.90
C VAL A 154 -13.83 11.86 -8.62
N GLU A 155 -14.62 10.84 -8.95
CA GLU A 155 -16.07 10.83 -8.68
C GLU A 155 -16.37 10.82 -7.18
N TRP A 156 -15.74 9.91 -6.44
CA TRP A 156 -16.01 9.73 -5.02
C TRP A 156 -15.58 10.93 -4.17
N LEU A 157 -14.50 11.63 -4.53
CA LEU A 157 -14.07 12.84 -3.81
C LEU A 157 -15.06 14.00 -3.95
N GLN A 158 -15.88 14.03 -5.00
CA GLN A 158 -16.93 15.04 -5.19
C GLN A 158 -18.19 14.73 -4.38
N GLU A 159 -18.52 13.45 -4.19
CA GLU A 159 -19.68 13.01 -3.42
C GLU A 159 -19.33 11.77 -2.57
N PRO A 160 -18.55 11.95 -1.48
CA PRO A 160 -18.02 10.82 -0.73
C PRO A 160 -19.10 10.06 0.02
N LYS A 161 -19.12 8.75 -0.22
CA LYS A 161 -20.02 7.80 0.44
C LYS A 161 -19.28 6.94 1.45
N ARG A 162 -19.95 6.61 2.55
CA ARG A 162 -19.39 5.80 3.65
C ARG A 162 -19.03 4.39 3.16
N ILE A 163 -17.74 4.09 3.12
CA ILE A 163 -17.19 2.78 2.74
C ILE A 163 -17.07 1.82 3.94
N ARG A 164 -16.70 2.35 5.10
CA ARG A 164 -16.57 1.58 6.34
C ARG A 164 -17.76 1.92 7.25
N PRO A 165 -18.73 1.01 7.42
CA PRO A 165 -19.92 1.30 8.20
C PRO A 165 -19.58 1.79 9.61
N ALA A 166 -18.63 1.15 10.29
CA ALA A 166 -18.17 1.52 11.64
C ALA A 166 -16.83 2.31 11.66
N GLY A 167 -16.42 2.93 10.56
CA GLY A 167 -15.15 3.68 10.49
C GLY A 167 -13.90 2.80 10.42
N THR A 168 -12.71 3.43 10.47
CA THR A 168 -11.42 2.74 10.28
C THR A 168 -11.11 1.74 11.40
N TYR A 169 -11.39 2.13 12.65
CA TYR A 169 -11.39 1.24 13.80
C TYR A 169 -12.81 1.08 14.34
N PHE A 170 -13.44 -0.05 14.03
CA PHE A 170 -14.84 -0.31 14.37
C PHE A 170 -15.11 -0.40 15.89
N GLY A 171 -14.11 -0.79 16.68
CA GLY A 171 -14.29 -1.07 18.12
C GLY A 171 -14.75 0.13 18.96
N GLN A 172 -14.51 1.37 18.50
CA GLN A 172 -14.95 2.59 19.19
C GLN A 172 -16.34 3.08 18.74
N ASN A 173 -16.80 2.61 17.58
CA ASN A 173 -17.92 3.21 16.85
C ASN A 173 -19.16 2.32 16.83
N VAL A 174 -19.09 1.13 17.42
CA VAL A 174 -20.21 0.18 17.51
C VAL A 174 -20.74 0.13 18.93
N VAL A 175 -22.06 0.01 19.06
CA VAL A 175 -22.74 -0.32 20.33
C VAL A 175 -23.70 -1.50 20.10
N MET A 176 -23.99 -2.23 21.17
CA MET A 176 -24.95 -3.34 21.12
C MET A 176 -26.36 -2.80 20.88
N GLY A 177 -27.03 -3.29 19.83
CA GLY A 177 -28.48 -3.13 19.64
C GLY A 177 -29.23 -4.42 19.99
N ASP A 178 -30.56 -4.36 19.92
CA ASP A 178 -31.45 -5.47 20.32
C ASP A 178 -31.29 -6.72 19.44
N GLU A 179 -31.13 -6.52 18.12
CA GLU A 179 -30.99 -7.63 17.15
C GLU A 179 -29.57 -7.75 16.58
N ARG A 180 -28.86 -6.62 16.51
CA ARG A 180 -27.52 -6.52 15.94
C ARG A 180 -26.81 -5.29 16.46
N ASP A 181 -25.49 -5.31 16.31
CA ASP A 181 -24.62 -4.16 16.47
C ASP A 181 -25.10 -2.97 15.63
N ILE A 182 -25.10 -1.78 16.23
CA ILE A 182 -25.45 -0.52 15.57
C ILE A 182 -24.28 0.45 15.62
N VAL A 183 -24.20 1.32 14.63
CA VAL A 183 -23.24 2.44 14.58
C VAL A 183 -24.03 3.71 14.83
N PRO A 184 -23.84 4.40 15.95
CA PRO A 184 -24.48 5.69 16.20
C PRO A 184 -24.01 6.73 15.17
N ASP A 185 -24.96 7.47 14.59
CA ASP A 185 -24.69 8.42 13.51
C ASP A 185 -23.76 9.58 13.94
N ASP A 186 -23.77 9.93 15.22
CA ASP A 186 -22.98 11.02 15.82
C ASP A 186 -21.51 10.65 16.09
N LYS A 187 -21.12 9.39 15.92
CA LYS A 187 -19.74 8.93 16.18
C LYS A 187 -18.79 9.07 14.99
N LEU A 188 -19.32 9.28 13.79
CA LEU A 188 -18.52 9.16 12.58
C LEU A 188 -18.66 10.37 11.68
N GLU A 189 -17.61 11.20 11.69
CA GLU A 189 -17.48 12.33 10.79
C GLU A 189 -17.55 11.90 9.31
N PRO A 190 -18.33 12.62 8.48
CA PRO A 190 -18.30 12.45 7.03
C PRO A 190 -16.95 12.85 6.45
N HIS A 191 -16.55 12.21 5.36
CA HIS A 191 -15.39 12.67 4.59
C HIS A 191 -15.74 14.00 3.88
N PRO A 192 -14.82 14.99 3.84
CA PRO A 192 -15.06 16.24 3.12
C PRO A 192 -15.26 15.99 1.62
N ALA A 193 -16.15 16.77 1.01
CA ALA A 193 -16.34 16.79 -0.44
C ALA A 193 -15.47 17.88 -1.07
N TYR A 194 -14.97 17.62 -2.27
CA TYR A 194 -14.10 18.52 -3.02
C TYR A 194 -14.73 18.90 -4.36
N SER A 195 -14.34 20.04 -4.92
CA SER A 195 -14.72 20.40 -6.28
C SER A 195 -14.11 19.42 -7.30
N ALA A 196 -14.64 19.40 -8.52
CA ALA A 196 -14.10 18.56 -9.60
C ALA A 196 -12.60 18.82 -9.85
N GLU A 197 -12.16 20.09 -9.79
CA GLU A 197 -10.75 20.45 -9.98
C GLU A 197 -9.87 19.91 -8.84
N GLU A 198 -10.29 20.08 -7.59
CA GLU A 198 -9.58 19.58 -6.41
C GLU A 198 -9.53 18.04 -6.39
N ALA A 199 -10.63 17.38 -6.78
CA ALA A 199 -10.69 15.93 -6.90
C ALA A 199 -9.70 15.40 -7.96
N GLU A 200 -9.56 16.10 -9.09
CA GLU A 200 -8.57 15.78 -10.14
C GLU A 200 -7.14 15.94 -9.63
N LYS A 201 -6.85 17.03 -8.90
CA LYS A 201 -5.53 17.25 -8.27
C LYS A 201 -5.20 16.17 -7.24
N ALA A 202 -6.14 15.82 -6.38
CA ALA A 202 -5.96 14.75 -5.41
C ALA A 202 -5.70 13.41 -6.10
N ALA A 203 -6.50 13.06 -7.11
CA ALA A 203 -6.32 11.83 -7.87
C ALA A 203 -4.97 11.81 -8.60
N GLU A 204 -4.51 12.94 -9.16
CA GLU A 204 -3.20 13.04 -9.80
C GLU A 204 -2.07 12.59 -8.85
N TYR A 205 -2.01 13.15 -7.64
CA TYR A 205 -0.97 12.77 -6.68
C TYR A 205 -1.18 11.37 -6.09
N LEU A 206 -2.39 11.03 -5.63
CA LEU A 206 -2.68 9.75 -5.00
C LEU A 206 -2.39 8.56 -5.91
N MET A 207 -2.61 8.71 -7.22
CA MET A 207 -2.32 7.67 -8.20
C MET A 207 -0.82 7.42 -8.40
N THR A 208 0.06 8.34 -7.98
CA THR A 208 1.52 8.12 -7.97
C THR A 208 1.99 7.26 -6.80
N LEU A 209 1.17 7.11 -5.75
CA LEU A 209 1.52 6.36 -4.54
C LEU A 209 1.41 4.85 -4.80
N ARG A 210 2.52 4.26 -5.27
CA ARG A 210 2.57 2.89 -5.78
C ARG A 210 3.73 2.01 -5.23
N PRO A 211 3.93 1.90 -3.91
CA PRO A 211 5.07 1.15 -3.35
C PRO A 211 4.95 -0.38 -3.51
N TYR A 212 3.82 -0.90 -4.01
CA TYR A 212 3.54 -2.33 -4.10
C TYR A 212 3.25 -2.81 -5.53
N ASP A 213 3.92 -2.24 -6.53
CA ASP A 213 3.77 -2.68 -7.92
C ASP A 213 4.14 -4.16 -8.11
N ASP A 214 5.07 -4.71 -7.32
CA ASP A 214 5.41 -6.14 -7.36
C ASP A 214 4.22 -7.04 -6.96
N LEU A 215 3.46 -6.67 -5.90
CA LEU A 215 2.27 -7.41 -5.48
C LEU A 215 1.15 -7.36 -6.53
N ILE A 216 1.07 -6.26 -7.28
CA ILE A 216 0.14 -6.11 -8.39
C ILE A 216 0.57 -6.97 -9.58
N ALA A 217 1.87 -6.99 -9.91
CA ALA A 217 2.42 -7.78 -11.01
C ALA A 217 2.27 -9.30 -10.78
N GLU A 218 2.28 -9.75 -9.52
CA GLU A 218 2.08 -11.16 -9.14
C GLU A 218 0.61 -11.59 -9.16
N ALA A 219 -0.36 -10.66 -9.25
CA ALA A 219 -1.77 -10.99 -9.18
C ALA A 219 -2.23 -11.80 -10.42
N SER A 220 -2.76 -13.00 -10.19
CA SER A 220 -3.23 -13.92 -11.23
C SER A 220 -4.75 -13.86 -11.45
N TYR A 221 -5.31 -12.64 -11.53
CA TYR A 221 -6.73 -12.45 -11.73
C TYR A 221 -7.19 -12.92 -13.12
N GLN A 222 -8.30 -13.66 -13.13
CA GLN A 222 -8.98 -14.15 -14.31
C GLN A 222 -10.46 -13.85 -14.18
N GLU A 223 -10.92 -12.95 -15.05
CA GLU A 223 -12.33 -12.62 -15.16
C GLU A 223 -13.13 -13.82 -15.67
N LYS A 224 -14.12 -14.25 -14.90
CA LYS A 224 -15.00 -15.37 -15.22
C LYS A 224 -16.41 -15.11 -14.72
N PRO A 225 -17.45 -15.61 -15.42
CA PRO A 225 -18.81 -15.55 -14.91
C PRO A 225 -18.93 -16.33 -13.60
N VAL A 226 -19.77 -15.82 -12.70
CA VAL A 226 -20.10 -16.45 -11.42
C VAL A 226 -21.61 -16.52 -11.26
N SER A 227 -22.11 -17.59 -10.64
CA SER A 227 -23.50 -17.65 -10.22
C SER A 227 -23.67 -16.81 -8.95
N GLY A 228 -24.58 -15.84 -8.94
CA GLY A 228 -24.84 -15.01 -7.75
C GLY A 228 -25.17 -15.82 -6.50
N MET A 229 -25.99 -16.87 -6.63
CA MET A 229 -26.34 -17.76 -5.51
C MET A 229 -25.12 -18.52 -4.97
N MET A 230 -24.32 -19.14 -5.84
CA MET A 230 -23.12 -19.86 -5.40
C MET A 230 -22.04 -18.91 -4.89
N GLY A 231 -21.91 -17.73 -5.49
CA GLY A 231 -21.02 -16.67 -5.05
C GLY A 231 -21.37 -16.20 -3.63
N LYS A 232 -22.66 -15.95 -3.37
CA LYS A 232 -23.18 -15.60 -2.04
C LYS A 232 -22.90 -16.68 -1.00
N MET A 233 -23.16 -17.95 -1.32
CA MET A 233 -22.84 -19.07 -0.43
C MET A 233 -21.35 -19.19 -0.16
N ASN A 234 -20.51 -19.04 -1.20
CA ASN A 234 -19.06 -19.08 -1.04
C ASN A 234 -18.57 -17.93 -0.17
N PHE A 235 -18.99 -16.70 -0.45
CA PHE A 235 -18.58 -15.51 0.29
C PHE A 235 -18.99 -15.58 1.77
N GLY A 236 -20.27 -15.85 2.05
CA GLY A 236 -20.78 -15.86 3.41
C GLY A 236 -20.58 -17.20 4.10
N LYS A 237 -21.31 -18.23 3.67
CA LYS A 237 -21.39 -19.52 4.39
C LYS A 237 -20.07 -20.29 4.42
N PHE A 238 -19.31 -20.32 3.32
CA PHE A 238 -18.10 -21.15 3.26
C PHE A 238 -16.83 -20.39 3.67
N LYS A 239 -16.74 -19.08 3.42
CA LYS A 239 -15.56 -18.27 3.72
C LYS A 239 -15.75 -17.30 4.89
N GLY A 240 -16.98 -17.08 5.35
CA GLY A 240 -17.28 -16.23 6.51
C GLY A 240 -17.05 -14.74 6.27
N CYS A 241 -16.92 -14.29 5.02
CA CYS A 241 -16.60 -12.90 4.71
C CYS A 241 -17.71 -11.94 5.15
N ASP A 242 -18.97 -12.40 5.13
CA ASP A 242 -20.14 -11.63 5.54
C ASP A 242 -20.24 -11.43 7.07
N ALA A 243 -19.41 -12.11 7.87
CA ALA A 243 -19.30 -11.84 9.30
C ALA A 243 -18.69 -10.46 9.60
N CYS A 244 -17.89 -9.93 8.67
CA CYS A 244 -17.24 -8.62 8.81
C CYS A 244 -17.68 -7.62 7.73
N HIS A 245 -17.93 -8.09 6.50
CA HIS A 245 -18.22 -7.23 5.35
C HIS A 245 -19.70 -7.20 5.01
N GLN A 246 -20.17 -6.07 4.45
CA GLN A 246 -21.52 -5.95 3.90
C GLN A 246 -21.53 -6.28 2.39
N PRO A 247 -22.05 -7.45 1.98
CA PRO A 247 -22.18 -7.81 0.56
C PRO A 247 -23.37 -7.13 -0.10
N THR A 248 -24.32 -6.60 0.67
CA THR A 248 -25.39 -5.71 0.21
C THR A 248 -25.67 -4.67 1.30
N PRO A 249 -26.26 -3.50 0.97
CA PRO A 249 -26.59 -2.49 1.96
C PRO A 249 -27.40 -3.06 3.12
N GLY A 250 -26.97 -2.79 4.35
CA GLY A 250 -27.66 -3.21 5.57
C GLY A 250 -27.50 -4.68 5.96
N THR A 251 -26.85 -5.54 5.17
CA THR A 251 -26.59 -6.95 5.54
C THR A 251 -25.14 -7.17 5.95
N GLY A 252 -24.83 -8.34 6.53
CA GLY A 252 -23.48 -8.69 6.95
C GLY A 252 -22.96 -7.89 8.16
N GLY A 253 -21.64 -7.99 8.38
CA GLY A 253 -20.93 -7.33 9.47
C GLY A 253 -20.60 -5.86 9.20
N LEU A 254 -20.29 -5.14 10.28
CA LEU A 254 -19.96 -3.70 10.24
C LEU A 254 -18.48 -3.41 10.46
N SER A 255 -17.69 -4.42 10.82
CA SER A 255 -16.27 -4.30 11.19
C SER A 255 -15.32 -4.18 10.00
N GLY A 256 -15.72 -4.68 8.83
CA GLY A 256 -15.03 -4.52 7.55
C GLY A 256 -15.67 -3.44 6.68
N PRO A 257 -14.98 -2.97 5.62
CA PRO A 257 -15.61 -2.15 4.61
C PRO A 257 -16.78 -2.88 3.94
N GLU A 258 -17.78 -2.15 3.45
CA GLU A 258 -18.72 -2.73 2.51
C GLU A 258 -17.99 -3.22 1.25
N VAL A 259 -18.55 -4.24 0.60
CA VAL A 259 -17.93 -4.83 -0.59
C VAL A 259 -18.84 -4.86 -1.81
N HIS A 260 -20.07 -4.36 -1.71
CA HIS A 260 -20.98 -4.31 -2.86
C HIS A 260 -20.50 -3.31 -3.91
N THR A 261 -19.77 -2.26 -3.52
CA THR A 261 -19.13 -1.32 -4.46
C THR A 261 -17.65 -1.61 -4.71
N ALA A 262 -17.10 -2.70 -4.16
CA ALA A 262 -15.65 -2.92 -4.11
C ALA A 262 -14.99 -3.01 -5.49
N PHE A 263 -15.66 -3.59 -6.48
CA PHE A 263 -15.09 -3.79 -7.81
C PHE A 263 -15.13 -2.51 -8.66
N ALA A 264 -16.13 -1.65 -8.43
CA ALA A 264 -16.21 -0.33 -9.05
C ALA A 264 -15.08 0.60 -8.58
N ARG A 265 -14.67 0.49 -7.31
CA ARG A 265 -13.63 1.37 -6.73
C ARG A 265 -12.20 0.90 -6.89
N ALA A 266 -11.96 -0.41 -6.76
CA ALA A 266 -10.62 -0.98 -6.68
C ALA A 266 -10.26 -1.74 -7.95
N THR A 267 -8.96 -1.82 -8.25
CA THR A 267 -8.46 -2.63 -9.35
C THR A 267 -8.61 -4.13 -9.03
N PRO A 268 -8.87 -4.99 -10.04
CA PRO A 268 -9.01 -6.42 -9.78
C PRO A 268 -7.72 -7.05 -9.26
N GLU A 269 -6.55 -6.56 -9.67
CA GLU A 269 -5.24 -7.01 -9.20
C GLU A 269 -5.03 -6.69 -7.72
N PHE A 270 -5.46 -5.49 -7.27
CA PHE A 270 -5.47 -5.16 -5.85
C PHE A 270 -6.42 -6.07 -5.07
N LEU A 271 -7.66 -6.25 -5.55
CA LEU A 271 -8.63 -7.12 -4.87
C LEU A 271 -8.10 -8.54 -4.75
N PHE A 272 -7.50 -9.07 -5.82
CA PHE A 272 -6.89 -10.39 -5.82
C PHE A 272 -5.74 -10.49 -4.81
N SER A 273 -4.73 -9.62 -4.92
CA SER A 273 -3.55 -9.66 -4.06
C SER A 273 -3.87 -9.39 -2.59
N PHE A 274 -4.80 -8.47 -2.31
CA PHE A 274 -5.24 -8.15 -0.95
C PHE A 274 -6.01 -9.32 -0.32
N ILE A 275 -6.98 -9.93 -1.02
CA ILE A 275 -7.70 -11.10 -0.49
C ILE A 275 -6.75 -12.29 -0.28
N LYS A 276 -5.76 -12.46 -1.16
CA LYS A 276 -4.76 -13.52 -1.07
C LYS A 276 -3.88 -13.39 0.18
N ASN A 277 -3.40 -12.18 0.47
CA ASN A 277 -2.54 -11.93 1.62
C ASN A 277 -2.68 -10.47 2.12
N PRO A 278 -3.68 -10.18 2.97
CA PRO A 278 -3.91 -8.82 3.47
C PRO A 278 -2.69 -8.24 4.22
N GLN A 279 -1.95 -9.10 4.93
CA GLN A 279 -0.80 -8.73 5.75
C GLN A 279 0.43 -8.33 4.93
N ALA A 280 0.49 -8.67 3.63
CA ALA A 280 1.53 -8.14 2.73
C ALA A 280 1.34 -6.65 2.45
N TRP A 281 0.10 -6.16 2.49
CA TRP A 281 -0.23 -4.75 2.27
C TRP A 281 -0.14 -3.93 3.57
N GLU A 282 -0.72 -4.49 4.63
CA GLU A 282 -0.85 -3.88 5.96
C GLU A 282 -0.63 -4.96 7.03
N PRO A 283 0.58 -5.09 7.60
CA PRO A 283 0.94 -6.17 8.53
C PRO A 283 0.03 -6.29 9.75
N ARG A 284 -0.62 -5.21 10.17
CA ARG A 284 -1.55 -5.18 11.31
C ARG A 284 -3.03 -5.09 10.89
N THR A 285 -3.37 -5.43 9.65
CA THR A 285 -4.77 -5.40 9.21
C THR A 285 -5.63 -6.39 10.00
N PHE A 286 -6.88 -6.00 10.29
CA PHE A 286 -7.87 -6.87 10.93
C PHE A 286 -8.36 -8.00 10.03
N MET A 287 -8.24 -7.85 8.70
CA MET A 287 -8.63 -8.91 7.78
C MET A 287 -7.66 -10.09 7.92
N PRO A 288 -8.11 -11.28 8.37
CA PRO A 288 -7.23 -12.42 8.53
C PRO A 288 -6.71 -12.90 7.17
N ASN A 289 -5.53 -13.52 7.14
CA ASN A 289 -5.10 -14.26 5.95
C ASN A 289 -5.97 -15.52 5.81
N PRO A 290 -6.77 -15.66 4.74
CA PRO A 290 -7.71 -16.76 4.62
C PRO A 290 -7.06 -18.06 4.10
N GLY A 291 -5.77 -18.05 3.75
CA GLY A 291 -5.04 -19.23 3.28
C GLY A 291 -5.53 -19.80 1.94
N LEU A 292 -6.13 -18.96 1.10
CA LEU A 292 -6.79 -19.39 -0.14
C LEU A 292 -5.82 -19.60 -1.30
N ASN A 293 -6.11 -20.57 -2.17
CA ASN A 293 -5.41 -20.70 -3.46
C ASN A 293 -5.95 -19.69 -4.51
N ASP A 294 -5.23 -19.53 -5.61
CA ASP A 294 -5.54 -18.53 -6.64
C ASP A 294 -6.92 -18.73 -7.27
N GLY A 295 -7.35 -19.98 -7.43
CA GLY A 295 -8.68 -20.30 -7.97
C GLY A 295 -9.81 -19.89 -7.02
N GLU A 296 -9.58 -19.99 -5.70
CA GLU A 296 -10.54 -19.54 -4.70
C GLU A 296 -10.60 -18.01 -4.60
N VAL A 297 -9.45 -17.34 -4.63
CA VAL A 297 -9.39 -15.87 -4.66
C VAL A 297 -10.08 -15.33 -5.92
N ASN A 298 -9.82 -15.92 -7.08
CA ASN A 298 -10.51 -15.56 -8.32
C ASN A 298 -12.04 -15.67 -8.22
N LYS A 299 -12.57 -16.73 -7.59
CA LYS A 299 -14.03 -16.86 -7.38
C LYS A 299 -14.58 -15.74 -6.49
N LEU A 300 -13.83 -15.32 -5.48
CA LEU A 300 -14.23 -14.20 -4.61
C LEU A 300 -14.21 -12.87 -5.36
N VAL A 301 -13.13 -12.56 -6.09
CA VAL A 301 -13.03 -11.31 -6.86
C VAL A 301 -14.12 -11.22 -7.93
N ASN A 302 -14.37 -12.32 -8.67
CA ASN A 302 -15.48 -12.37 -9.63
C ASN A 302 -16.85 -12.20 -8.96
N TYR A 303 -17.03 -12.66 -7.72
CA TYR A 303 -18.26 -12.40 -6.96
C TYR A 303 -18.37 -10.94 -6.51
N LEU A 304 -17.27 -10.29 -6.11
CA LEU A 304 -17.29 -8.85 -5.82
C LEU A 304 -17.63 -8.02 -7.06
N ARG A 305 -17.15 -8.44 -8.23
CA ARG A 305 -17.58 -7.87 -9.52
C ARG A 305 -19.08 -8.00 -9.71
N PHE A 306 -19.61 -9.22 -9.57
CA PHE A 306 -21.04 -9.49 -9.70
C PHE A 306 -21.87 -8.58 -8.79
N LEU A 307 -21.46 -8.40 -7.53
CA LEU A 307 -22.14 -7.50 -6.59
C LEU A 307 -22.15 -6.02 -7.01
N SER A 308 -21.11 -5.55 -7.70
CA SER A 308 -21.03 -4.16 -8.17
C SER A 308 -21.81 -3.90 -9.47
N GLU A 309 -22.29 -4.96 -10.12
CA GLU A 309 -23.09 -4.89 -11.36
C GLU A 309 -24.60 -5.14 -11.11
N GLU A 310 -24.99 -5.55 -9.90
CA GLU A 310 -26.39 -5.69 -9.44
C GLU A 310 -27.01 -4.35 -9.03
#